data_AF-A0A8R7PYA6-F1
#
_entry.id   AF-A0A8R7PYA6-F1
#
_cell.length_a   1.000
_cell.length_b   1.000
_cell.length_c   1.000
_cell.angle_alpha   90.00
_cell.angle_beta   90.00
_cell.angle_gamma   90.00
#
_symmetry.space_group_name_H-M   'P 1'
#
loop_
_entity.id
_entity.type
_entity.pdbx_description
1 polymer ?
#
loop_
_entity_poly.entity_id
_entity_poly.type
_entity_poly.pdbx_seq_one_letter_code
_entity_poly.pdbx_strand_id
1 'polypeptide(L)'
;MISVTLFVGLFDMRVMQAAMNKGPDESKSGDLLYDHLDGKDELSFDIMADAGDCGNSTYAIAPLLAQRSLVVKSDDSRLIFPGGELLLIGGNLVYPNPCSFTYEQHCFCPFEYALQPPAWYMPEHITLENPELPLGVSELRQYSRPQCFMIPGNHVL
;
A
#
# COMPACT_ATOMS: atom_id res chain seq x y z
N MET A 1 7.29 3.04 -7.97
CA MET A 1 6.71 3.51 -6.70
C MET A 1 5.37 2.83 -6.55
N ILE A 2 5.18 2.23 -5.40
CA ILE A 2 3.89 1.93 -4.82
C ILE A 2 3.76 2.99 -3.73
N SER A 3 2.74 3.85 -3.78
CA SER A 3 2.46 4.73 -2.63
C SER A 3 1.92 3.83 -1.53
N VAL A 4 2.56 3.80 -0.36
CA VAL A 4 2.15 2.98 0.78
C VAL A 4 1.62 3.90 1.86
N THR A 5 0.32 3.81 2.14
CA THR A 5 -0.26 4.46 3.32
C THR A 5 -0.37 3.44 4.43
N LEU A 6 0.43 3.61 5.50
CA LEU A 6 0.49 2.69 6.64
C LEU A 6 -0.11 3.31 7.90
N PHE A 7 -1.09 2.63 8.51
CA PHE A 7 -1.80 3.14 9.69
C PHE A 7 -1.37 2.47 11.01
N VAL A 8 -0.20 2.78 11.58
CA VAL A 8 0.29 2.11 12.82
C VAL A 8 -0.24 2.75 14.11
N GLY A 9 -0.80 1.96 15.05
CA GLY A 9 -1.07 2.40 16.44
C GLY A 9 -2.09 1.56 17.24
N LEU A 10 -1.84 1.37 18.54
CA LEU A 10 -2.70 0.67 19.54
C LEU A 10 -3.89 1.51 20.06
N PHE A 11 -3.95 2.78 19.68
CA PHE A 11 -5.11 3.62 19.85
C PHE A 11 -5.72 3.87 18.49
N ASP A 12 -7.04 4.04 18.42
CA ASP A 12 -7.74 4.46 17.21
C ASP A 12 -7.29 5.88 16.81
N MET A 13 -6.08 5.99 16.26
CA MET A 13 -5.55 7.20 15.69
C MET A 13 -6.29 7.56 14.41
N ARG A 14 -7.22 6.74 13.90
CA ARG A 14 -8.14 7.17 12.84
C ARG A 14 -9.16 8.13 13.42
N VAL A 15 -9.65 7.90 14.64
CA VAL A 15 -10.47 8.88 15.39
C VAL A 15 -9.65 10.12 15.72
N MET A 16 -8.38 9.96 16.10
CA MET A 16 -7.50 11.10 16.40
C MET A 16 -7.11 11.89 15.14
N GLN A 17 -6.84 11.23 14.00
CA GLN A 17 -6.60 11.87 12.70
C GLN A 17 -7.87 12.53 12.17
N ALA A 18 -9.03 11.86 12.25
CA ALA A 18 -10.32 12.46 11.92
C ALA A 18 -10.66 13.65 12.85
N ALA A 19 -10.19 13.64 14.09
CA ALA A 19 -10.34 14.76 15.02
C ALA A 19 -9.30 15.87 14.81
N MET A 20 -8.07 15.54 14.42
CA MET A 20 -6.99 16.51 14.13
C MET A 20 -7.18 17.18 12.76
N ASN A 21 -7.86 16.52 11.81
CA ASN A 21 -8.32 17.16 10.58
C ASN A 21 -9.45 18.18 10.83
N LYS A 22 -10.02 18.28 12.04
CA LYS A 22 -10.93 19.36 12.44
C LYS A 22 -10.15 20.60 12.89
N GLY A 23 -9.28 21.12 12.03
CA GLY A 23 -8.82 22.49 12.14
C GLY A 23 -10.00 23.47 11.99
N PRO A 24 -9.89 24.74 12.45
CA PRO A 24 -10.99 25.71 12.52
C PRO A 24 -11.54 26.17 11.15
N ASP A 25 -11.14 25.52 10.06
CA ASP A 25 -11.57 25.77 8.70
C ASP A 25 -12.08 24.45 8.10
N GLU A 26 -13.31 24.08 8.48
CA GLU A 26 -14.02 22.87 8.02
C GLU A 26 -14.16 22.79 6.48
N SER A 27 -13.80 23.85 5.75
CA SER A 27 -13.80 23.93 4.29
C SER A 27 -12.57 23.27 3.61
N LYS A 28 -11.52 22.93 4.37
CA LYS A 28 -10.28 22.33 3.86
C LYS A 28 -9.87 21.02 4.54
N SER A 29 -10.74 20.43 5.35
CA SER A 29 -10.58 19.04 5.76
C SER A 29 -10.87 18.17 4.54
N GLY A 30 -9.88 17.95 3.68
CA GLY A 30 -9.99 16.93 2.65
C GLY A 30 -10.29 15.62 3.35
N ASP A 31 -11.49 15.08 3.14
CA ASP A 31 -11.76 13.67 3.43
C ASP A 31 -10.62 12.84 2.82
N LEU A 32 -10.22 11.73 3.47
CA LEU A 32 -9.30 10.74 2.90
C LEU A 32 -9.99 9.97 1.75
N LEU A 33 -10.52 10.72 0.78
CA LEU A 33 -11.25 10.26 -0.36
C LEU A 33 -10.27 10.15 -1.53
N TYR A 34 -9.94 8.91 -1.88
CA TYR A 34 -9.11 8.61 -3.05
C TYR A 34 -10.02 8.36 -4.26
N ASP A 35 -10.51 9.43 -4.88
CA ASP A 35 -11.45 9.37 -6.01
C ASP A 35 -10.78 9.22 -7.39
N HIS A 36 -9.46 9.28 -7.45
CA HIS A 36 -8.69 9.33 -8.70
C HIS A 36 -8.90 8.14 -9.68
N LEU A 37 -9.58 7.07 -9.25
CA LEU A 37 -9.93 5.90 -10.07
C LEU A 37 -11.40 5.90 -10.54
N ASP A 38 -12.21 6.90 -10.15
CA ASP A 38 -13.66 6.99 -10.45
C ASP A 38 -14.03 7.00 -11.94
N GLY A 39 -13.12 7.46 -12.80
CA GLY A 39 -13.34 7.61 -14.24
C GLY A 39 -13.03 6.37 -15.07
N LYS A 40 -12.77 5.22 -14.42
CA LYS A 40 -12.46 3.96 -15.10
C LYS A 40 -13.70 3.09 -15.22
N ASP A 41 -13.88 2.48 -16.39
CA ASP A 41 -14.96 1.51 -16.64
C ASP A 41 -14.76 0.21 -15.85
N GLU A 42 -13.49 -0.16 -15.61
CA GLU A 42 -13.11 -1.37 -14.87
C GLU A 42 -11.97 -1.06 -13.89
N LEU A 43 -12.04 -1.64 -12.69
CA LEU A 43 -11.02 -1.52 -11.65
C LEU A 43 -10.51 -2.91 -11.27
N SER A 44 -9.20 -3.12 -11.42
CA SER A 44 -8.51 -4.32 -10.93
C SER A 44 -7.80 -3.98 -9.63
N PHE A 45 -8.01 -4.80 -8.60
CA PHE A 45 -7.35 -4.64 -7.31
C PHE A 45 -6.88 -5.98 -6.76
N ASP A 46 -5.72 -5.95 -6.10
CA ASP A 46 -5.13 -7.11 -5.45
C ASP A 46 -5.28 -6.99 -3.94
N ILE A 47 -5.57 -8.11 -3.27
CA ILE A 47 -5.65 -8.18 -1.80
C ILE A 47 -4.63 -9.19 -1.30
N MET A 48 -3.86 -8.78 -0.30
CA MET A 48 -3.02 -9.67 0.50
C MET A 48 -3.41 -9.54 1.97
N ALA A 49 -3.84 -10.65 2.57
CA ALA A 49 -4.17 -10.69 3.99
C ALA A 49 -3.12 -11.50 4.76
N ASP A 50 -3.04 -11.25 6.06
CA ASP A 50 -2.21 -12.00 7.00
C ASP A 50 -0.72 -11.98 6.62
N ALA A 51 -0.22 -10.79 6.26
CA ALA A 51 1.19 -10.58 5.97
C ALA A 51 2.10 -10.87 7.20
N GLY A 52 1.52 -11.01 8.38
CA GLY A 52 2.17 -11.10 9.68
C GLY A 52 2.88 -12.42 9.93
N ASP A 53 2.49 -13.48 9.20
CA ASP A 53 3.29 -14.71 9.11
C ASP A 53 4.59 -14.52 8.33
N CYS A 54 4.79 -13.34 7.75
CA CYS A 54 6.07 -12.67 7.51
C CYS A 54 7.27 -13.59 7.22
N GLY A 55 7.74 -13.60 5.98
CA GLY A 55 8.93 -14.35 5.59
C GLY A 55 8.76 -15.00 4.23
N ASN A 56 9.00 -16.31 4.12
CA ASN A 56 9.03 -17.01 2.83
C ASN A 56 7.72 -16.86 2.03
N SER A 57 6.56 -16.86 2.69
CA SER A 57 5.26 -16.65 2.05
C SER A 57 5.14 -15.24 1.46
N THR A 58 5.48 -14.21 2.25
CA THR A 58 5.53 -12.82 1.79
C THR A 58 6.52 -12.66 0.63
N TYR A 59 7.71 -13.26 0.71
CA TYR A 59 8.70 -13.26 -0.37
C TYR A 59 8.21 -13.95 -1.65
N ALA A 60 7.35 -14.96 -1.54
CA ALA A 60 6.78 -15.64 -2.71
C ALA A 60 5.66 -14.82 -3.38
N ILE A 61 4.85 -14.11 -2.59
CA ILE A 61 3.70 -13.35 -3.08
C ILE A 61 4.07 -11.94 -3.54
N ALA A 62 5.02 -11.26 -2.88
CA ALA A 62 5.40 -9.88 -3.22
C ALA A 62 5.79 -9.69 -4.70
N PRO A 63 6.59 -10.59 -5.33
CA PRO A 63 6.90 -10.49 -6.76
C PRO A 63 5.67 -10.64 -7.66
N LEU A 64 4.67 -11.43 -7.26
CA LEU A 64 3.44 -11.59 -8.03
C LEU A 64 2.59 -10.31 -7.97
N LEU A 65 2.48 -9.69 -6.79
CA LEU A 65 1.79 -8.41 -6.61
C LEU A 65 2.49 -7.24 -7.31
N ALA A 66 3.81 -7.33 -7.51
CA ALA A 66 4.57 -6.33 -8.24
C ALA A 66 4.42 -6.43 -9.77
N GLN A 67 3.84 -7.51 -10.30
CA GLN A 67 3.68 -7.70 -11.74
C GLN A 67 2.58 -6.80 -12.32
N ARG A 68 2.85 -6.20 -13.48
CA ARG A 68 1.86 -5.43 -14.26
C ARG A 68 0.78 -6.28 -14.90
N SER A 69 1.04 -7.58 -15.04
CA SER A 69 0.11 -8.54 -15.61
C SER A 69 0.43 -9.92 -15.05
N LEU A 70 -0.57 -10.63 -14.56
CA LEU A 70 -0.43 -11.98 -14.05
C LEU A 70 -0.74 -12.98 -15.17
N VAL A 71 0.24 -13.82 -15.50
CA VAL A 71 0.06 -14.88 -16.50
C VAL A 71 -0.18 -16.19 -15.78
N VAL A 72 -1.42 -16.68 -15.86
CA VAL A 72 -1.82 -17.96 -15.26
C VAL A 72 -1.91 -19.01 -16.36
N LYS A 73 -1.18 -20.12 -16.18
CA LYS A 73 -1.28 -21.26 -17.08
C LYS A 73 -2.48 -22.11 -16.67
N SER A 74 -3.45 -22.27 -17.57
CA SER A 74 -4.61 -23.16 -17.38
C SER A 74 -4.67 -24.13 -18.54
N ASP A 75 -4.50 -25.42 -18.26
CA ASP A 75 -4.43 -26.49 -19.24
C ASP A 75 -3.46 -26.15 -20.41
N ASP A 76 -4.01 -25.96 -21.61
CA ASP A 76 -3.31 -25.60 -22.86
C ASP A 76 -3.32 -24.10 -23.18
N SER A 77 -3.89 -23.27 -22.30
CA SER A 77 -4.06 -21.84 -22.51
C SER A 77 -3.28 -21.01 -21.50
N ARG A 78 -2.92 -19.78 -21.89
CA ARG A 78 -2.35 -18.76 -21.00
C ARG A 78 -3.39 -17.68 -20.81
N LEU A 79 -3.90 -17.56 -19.58
CA LEU A 79 -4.76 -16.46 -19.18
C LEU A 79 -3.87 -15.30 -18.71
N ILE A 80 -4.14 -14.11 -19.21
CA ILE A 80 -3.41 -12.89 -18.84
C ILE A 80 -4.41 -11.99 -18.12
N PHE A 81 -4.11 -11.71 -16.86
CA PHE A 81 -4.88 -10.78 -16.05
C PHE A 81 -4.10 -9.48 -15.91
N PRO A 82 -4.77 -8.31 -15.92
CA PRO A 82 -4.12 -7.07 -15.52
C PRO A 82 -3.65 -7.17 -14.07
N GLY A 83 -2.50 -6.56 -13.76
CA GLY A 83 -2.08 -6.38 -12.36
C GLY A 83 -3.00 -5.38 -11.65
N GLY A 84 -3.12 -5.50 -10.33
CA GLY A 84 -3.92 -4.57 -9.54
C GLY A 84 -3.43 -3.14 -9.68
N GLU A 85 -4.35 -2.21 -9.89
CA GLU A 85 -4.09 -0.77 -9.83
C GLU A 85 -4.20 -0.26 -8.38
N LEU A 86 -4.91 -1.03 -7.56
CA LEU A 86 -5.06 -0.84 -6.13
C LEU A 86 -4.60 -2.11 -5.43
N LEU A 87 -3.70 -2.00 -4.47
CA LEU A 87 -3.21 -3.08 -3.63
C LEU A 87 -3.67 -2.82 -2.19
N LEU A 88 -4.39 -3.78 -1.61
CA LEU A 88 -4.81 -3.71 -0.23
C LEU A 88 -4.10 -4.81 0.56
N ILE A 89 -3.21 -4.41 1.47
CA ILE A 89 -2.50 -5.32 2.35
C ILE A 89 -3.08 -5.14 3.76
N GLY A 90 -3.67 -6.19 4.30
CA GLY A 90 -4.38 -6.13 5.57
C GLY A 90 -4.04 -7.27 6.52
N GLY A 91 -4.62 -7.22 7.72
CA GLY A 91 -4.35 -8.17 8.79
C GLY A 91 -3.09 -7.82 9.57
N ASN A 92 -2.54 -8.76 10.33
CA ASN A 92 -1.27 -8.52 11.00
C ASN A 92 -0.23 -8.27 9.92
N LEU A 93 0.49 -7.14 9.97
CA LEU A 93 1.57 -6.91 9.01
C LEU A 93 2.83 -7.63 9.44
N VAL A 94 3.01 -7.83 10.76
CA VAL A 94 4.17 -8.46 11.36
C VAL A 94 3.76 -9.19 12.65
N TYR A 95 4.18 -10.45 12.80
CA TYR A 95 3.97 -11.30 13.98
C TYR A 95 5.26 -12.12 14.27
N PRO A 96 5.51 -12.58 15.52
CA PRO A 96 4.81 -12.27 16.76
C PRO A 96 5.25 -10.96 17.44
N ASN A 97 6.45 -10.48 17.14
CA ASN A 97 7.05 -9.35 17.84
C ASN A 97 7.16 -8.13 16.92
N PRO A 98 6.18 -7.23 16.89
CA PRO A 98 6.24 -6.03 16.06
C PRO A 98 7.28 -5.06 16.59
N CYS A 99 8.42 -4.97 15.90
CA CYS A 99 9.44 -3.94 16.12
C CYS A 99 9.98 -3.43 14.77
N SER A 100 10.76 -2.34 14.79
CA SER A 100 11.35 -1.76 13.57
C SER A 100 12.07 -2.80 12.73
N PHE A 101 12.85 -3.68 13.36
CA PHE A 101 13.59 -4.74 12.68
C PHE A 101 12.67 -5.73 11.95
N THR A 102 11.59 -6.18 12.58
CA THR A 102 10.68 -7.18 11.97
C THR A 102 9.80 -6.56 10.90
N TYR A 103 9.42 -5.28 11.03
CA TYR A 103 8.77 -4.53 9.94
C TYR A 103 9.68 -4.40 8.74
N GLU A 104 10.93 -4.02 8.97
CA GLU A 104 11.93 -3.88 7.91
C GLU A 104 12.13 -5.21 7.18
N GLN A 105 12.51 -6.26 7.92
CA GLN A 105 12.92 -7.52 7.32
C GLN A 105 11.77 -8.31 6.71
N HIS A 106 10.58 -8.26 7.31
CA HIS A 106 9.51 -9.16 6.92
C HIS A 106 8.34 -8.50 6.21
N CYS A 107 8.23 -7.17 6.28
CA CYS A 107 7.20 -6.41 5.59
C CYS A 107 7.82 -5.59 4.45
N PHE A 108 8.70 -4.62 4.73
CA PHE A 108 9.21 -3.69 3.71
C PHE A 108 10.19 -4.34 2.71
N CYS A 109 11.24 -5.00 3.21
CA CYS A 109 12.27 -5.63 2.38
C CYS A 109 11.67 -6.54 1.28
N PRO A 110 10.73 -7.48 1.56
CA PRO A 110 10.13 -8.32 0.53
C PRO A 110 9.50 -7.52 -0.63
N PHE A 111 8.81 -6.43 -0.34
CA PHE A 111 8.22 -5.58 -1.38
C PHE A 111 9.25 -4.73 -2.10
N GLU A 112 10.28 -4.22 -1.42
CA GLU A 112 11.38 -3.49 -2.07
C GLU A 112 12.21 -4.40 -3.00
N TYR A 113 12.43 -5.65 -2.61
CA TYR A 113 13.07 -6.65 -3.47
C TYR A 113 12.20 -6.99 -4.69
N ALA A 114 10.89 -7.10 -4.50
CA ALA A 114 9.95 -7.38 -5.58
C ALA A 114 9.81 -6.20 -6.55
N LEU A 115 9.79 -4.97 -6.03
CA LEU A 115 9.69 -3.74 -6.80
C LEU A 115 10.58 -2.66 -6.18
N GLN A 116 11.75 -2.48 -6.78
CA GLN A 116 12.72 -1.51 -6.30
C GLN A 116 12.10 -0.11 -6.20
N PRO A 117 12.42 0.64 -5.13
CA PRO A 117 11.95 2.01 -4.99
C PRO A 117 12.47 2.86 -6.15
N PRO A 118 11.73 3.91 -6.53
CA PRO A 118 12.20 4.83 -7.55
C PRO A 118 13.48 5.55 -7.10
N ALA A 119 14.29 6.04 -8.04
CA ALA A 119 15.59 6.67 -7.76
C ALA A 119 15.56 7.91 -6.85
N TRP A 120 14.38 8.47 -6.59
CA TRP A 120 14.17 9.65 -5.76
C TRP A 120 13.57 9.31 -4.39
N TYR A 121 13.33 8.02 -4.09
CA TYR A 121 12.99 7.57 -2.75
C TYR A 121 14.15 7.87 -1.80
N MET A 122 13.82 8.47 -0.65
CA MET A 122 14.76 8.79 0.41
C MET A 122 14.22 8.15 1.70
N PRO A 123 14.94 7.21 2.33
CA PRO A 123 14.47 6.53 3.54
C PRO A 123 14.14 7.47 4.70
N GLU A 124 14.77 8.64 4.76
CA GLU A 124 14.56 9.65 5.79
C GLU A 124 13.38 10.59 5.50
N HIS A 125 12.73 10.44 4.33
CA HIS A 125 11.64 11.33 3.91
C HIS A 125 10.34 11.00 4.65
N ILE A 126 9.79 12.00 5.32
CA ILE A 126 8.49 11.92 5.98
C ILE A 126 7.57 12.93 5.30
N THR A 127 6.52 12.44 4.64
CA THR A 127 5.47 13.27 4.04
C THR A 127 4.40 13.60 5.08
N LEU A 128 3.99 14.87 5.12
CA LEU A 128 2.85 15.35 5.91
C LEU A 128 1.54 15.36 5.11
N GLU A 129 1.64 15.33 3.78
CA GLU A 129 0.50 15.37 2.85
C GLU A 129 0.53 14.13 1.95
N ASN A 130 -0.43 13.23 2.17
CA ASN A 130 -0.56 12.00 1.41
C ASN A 130 -1.65 12.11 0.33
N PRO A 131 -1.46 11.51 -0.85
CA PRO A 131 -0.25 10.83 -1.30
C PRO A 131 0.78 11.81 -1.87
N GLU A 132 2.06 11.60 -1.53
CA GLU A 132 3.15 12.30 -2.20
C GLU A 132 3.28 11.81 -3.66
N LEU A 133 3.31 12.75 -4.60
CA LEU A 133 3.41 12.45 -6.02
C LEU A 133 4.86 12.46 -6.50
N PRO A 134 5.23 11.59 -7.47
CA PRO A 134 6.55 11.65 -8.11
C PRO A 134 6.84 13.02 -8.75
N LEU A 135 8.13 13.34 -8.86
CA LEU A 135 8.61 14.44 -9.71
C LEU A 135 8.02 14.35 -11.13
N GLY A 136 7.33 15.42 -11.54
CA GLY A 136 6.69 15.51 -12.85
C GLY A 136 5.25 14.98 -12.92
N VAL A 137 4.70 14.51 -11.80
CA VAL A 137 3.28 14.15 -11.66
C VAL A 137 2.59 15.22 -10.84
N SER A 138 1.67 15.97 -11.45
CA SER A 138 0.97 17.07 -10.78
C SER A 138 -0.30 16.60 -10.06
N GLU A 139 -0.90 15.51 -10.53
CA GLU A 139 -2.15 14.98 -10.01
C GLU A 139 -2.09 13.45 -9.87
N LEU A 140 -2.76 12.92 -8.85
CA LEU A 140 -2.83 11.47 -8.60
C LEU A 140 -3.48 10.70 -9.76
N ARG A 141 -4.40 11.33 -10.49
CA ARG A 141 -5.04 10.77 -11.70
C ARG A 141 -4.06 10.48 -12.84
N GLN A 142 -2.92 11.19 -12.87
CA GLN A 142 -1.86 10.99 -13.86
C GLN A 142 -0.87 9.88 -13.45
N TYR A 143 -1.00 9.36 -12.23
CA TYR A 143 -0.13 8.33 -11.71
C TYR A 143 -0.54 6.94 -12.22
N SER A 144 0.33 6.33 -13.01
CA SER A 144 0.06 5.06 -13.71
C SER A 144 0.57 3.82 -12.98
N ARG A 145 0.96 3.94 -11.71
CA ARG A 145 1.47 2.83 -10.90
C ARG A 145 0.47 2.44 -9.81
N PRO A 146 0.52 1.18 -9.34
CA PRO A 146 -0.37 0.73 -8.28
C PRO A 146 -0.25 1.57 -7.02
N GLN A 147 -1.38 1.82 -6.37
CA GLN A 147 -1.43 2.41 -5.04
C GLN A 147 -1.64 1.32 -4.00
N CYS A 148 -0.85 1.34 -2.94
CA CYS A 148 -0.95 0.37 -1.86
C CYS A 148 -1.47 1.01 -0.57
N PHE A 149 -2.42 0.33 0.03
CA PHE A 149 -2.96 0.66 1.33
C PHE A 149 -2.59 -0.48 2.28
N MET A 150 -1.79 -0.18 3.31
CA MET A 150 -1.39 -1.14 4.33
C MET A 150 -2.16 -0.85 5.62
N ILE A 151 -3.07 -1.75 5.97
CA ILE A 151 -3.94 -1.63 7.14
C ILE A 151 -3.50 -2.66 8.18
N PRO A 152 -2.75 -2.26 9.22
CA PRO A 152 -2.34 -3.19 10.24
C PRO A 152 -3.53 -3.68 11.06
N GLY A 153 -3.44 -4.96 11.42
CA GLY A 153 -4.39 -5.65 12.26
C GLY A 153 -4.38 -5.12 13.69
N ASN A 154 -5.52 -5.27 14.36
CA ASN A 154 -5.76 -4.75 15.71
C ASN A 154 -5.24 -5.68 16.81
N HIS A 155 -4.10 -6.35 16.62
CA HIS A 155 -3.56 -7.21 17.67
C HIS A 155 -3.04 -6.35 18.82
N VAL A 156 -3.74 -6.45 19.95
CA VAL A 156 -3.32 -5.95 21.25
C VAL A 156 -2.07 -6.73 21.63
N LEU A 157 -0.94 -6.03 21.79
CA LEU A 157 0.22 -6.55 22.50
C LEU A 157 -0.12 -6.80 23.97
#